data_AF-A0A2G8SUA3-F1
#
_entry.id   AF-A0A2G8SUA3-F1
#
_cell.length_a   1.000
_cell.length_b   1.000
_cell.length_c   1.000
_cell.angle_alpha   90.00
_cell.angle_beta   90.00
_cell.angle_gamma   90.00
#
_symmetry.space_group_name_H-M   'P 1'
#
loop_
_entity.id
_entity.type
_entity.pdbx_description
1 polymer ?
#
loop_
_entity_poly.entity_id
_entity_poly.type
_entity_poly.pdbx_seq_one_letter_code
_entity_poly.pdbx_strand_id
1 'polypeptide(L)'
;MPIPSSQTPPPAYGSTVHEYHIYEHTPLNGTVTRKAARPRRSICACLARTVVLLTFIYLAALLAAQNFSLIPLLTDDIPLEEKNAVRREWRREQQAHEHEVAKWNGERAAHLRDMRAWQNELEALHRKRDQWMRDVEAERTQWAAEHREEELHRKEIERKRQGVHWSAAWGSNSCVAYGTRSYNAYLLDIPAELNWYEVCADMPNKFHGLWVDKPATCQRDRNGVWATWFVDFDEPQCVTYWDTLHDLVYSLIVKSDAC
;
A
#
# COMPACT_ATOMS: atom_id res chain seq x y z
N MET A 1 -46.56 6.09 -14.50
CA MET A 1 -45.38 5.63 -15.26
C MET A 1 -45.02 4.24 -14.75
N PRO A 2 -44.98 3.21 -15.60
CA PRO A 2 -44.67 1.86 -15.15
C PRO A 2 -43.15 1.67 -15.03
N ILE A 3 -42.72 1.12 -13.91
CA ILE A 3 -41.33 0.72 -13.64
C ILE A 3 -41.16 -0.70 -14.19
N PRO A 4 -40.21 -0.98 -15.10
CA PRO A 4 -39.95 -2.34 -15.52
C PRO A 4 -39.05 -3.07 -14.52
N SER A 5 -39.43 -4.32 -14.37
CA SER A 5 -38.95 -5.40 -13.53
C SER A 5 -37.54 -5.91 -13.82
N SER A 6 -36.94 -6.43 -12.74
CA SER A 6 -36.11 -7.64 -12.67
C SER A 6 -34.84 -7.72 -13.51
N GLN A 7 -33.70 -7.57 -12.84
CA GLN A 7 -32.48 -8.27 -13.21
C GLN A 7 -32.10 -9.20 -12.06
N THR A 8 -32.23 -10.50 -12.30
CA THR A 8 -31.64 -11.54 -11.47
C THR A 8 -30.11 -11.45 -11.57
N PRO A 9 -29.37 -11.54 -10.45
CA PRO A 9 -27.91 -11.56 -10.50
C PRO A 9 -27.41 -12.87 -11.14
N PRO A 10 -26.28 -12.86 -11.86
CA PRO A 10 -25.66 -14.08 -12.37
C PRO A 10 -25.17 -14.97 -11.22
N PRO A 11 -25.12 -16.30 -11.41
CA PRO A 11 -24.62 -17.22 -10.39
C PRO A 11 -23.17 -16.90 -10.05
N ALA A 12 -22.89 -16.83 -8.74
CA ALA A 12 -21.53 -16.70 -8.24
C ALA A 12 -20.72 -17.92 -8.68
N TYR A 13 -19.76 -17.71 -9.58
CA TYR A 13 -18.68 -18.66 -9.79
C TYR A 13 -17.85 -18.71 -8.51
N GLY A 14 -18.16 -19.66 -7.64
CA GLY A 14 -17.30 -20.00 -6.51
C GLY A 14 -15.97 -20.48 -7.06
N SER A 15 -14.94 -19.65 -6.92
CA SER A 15 -13.56 -20.10 -7.08
C SER A 15 -13.26 -21.06 -5.93
N THR A 16 -13.44 -22.34 -6.20
CA THR A 16 -12.77 -23.38 -5.43
C THR A 16 -11.28 -23.25 -5.73
N VAL A 17 -10.60 -22.44 -4.93
CA VAL A 17 -9.14 -22.41 -4.82
C VAL A 17 -8.76 -23.78 -4.27
N HIS A 18 -8.55 -24.74 -5.18
CA HIS A 18 -7.87 -25.97 -4.86
C HIS A 18 -6.42 -25.61 -4.57
N GLU A 19 -6.14 -25.39 -3.28
CA GLU A 19 -4.82 -25.31 -2.71
C GLU A 19 -4.11 -26.64 -2.95
N TYR A 20 -3.48 -26.77 -4.12
CA TYR A 20 -2.55 -27.85 -4.41
C TYR A 20 -1.31 -27.63 -3.54
N HIS A 21 -1.35 -28.21 -2.35
CA HIS A 21 -0.20 -28.43 -1.50
C HIS A 21 0.74 -29.42 -2.24
N ILE A 22 1.62 -28.88 -3.08
CA ILE A 22 2.73 -29.62 -3.69
C ILE A 22 3.72 -29.90 -2.56
N TYR A 23 3.57 -31.07 -1.91
CA TYR A 23 4.62 -31.62 -1.08
C TYR A 23 5.74 -32.12 -2.00
N GLU A 24 6.74 -31.27 -2.27
CA GLU A 24 8.05 -31.69 -2.73
C GLU A 24 8.73 -32.51 -1.62
N HIS A 25 8.38 -33.79 -1.53
CA HIS A 25 9.23 -34.75 -0.84
C HIS A 25 10.35 -35.17 -1.78
N THR A 26 11.43 -34.39 -1.79
CA THR A 26 12.73 -34.83 -2.29
C THR A 26 13.23 -35.94 -1.36
N PRO A 27 13.42 -37.20 -1.82
CA PRO A 27 14.07 -38.20 -1.00
C PRO A 27 15.55 -37.82 -0.85
N LEU A 28 15.93 -37.39 0.35
CA LEU A 28 17.32 -37.22 0.75
C LEU A 28 18.05 -38.55 0.53
N ASN A 29 19.09 -38.44 -0.29
CA ASN A 29 20.00 -39.48 -0.72
C ASN A 29 20.69 -40.10 0.51
N GLY A 30 20.12 -41.18 1.04
CA GLY A 30 20.71 -41.98 2.11
C GLY A 30 21.93 -42.72 1.59
N THR A 31 23.11 -42.16 1.85
CA THR A 31 24.41 -42.79 1.56
C THR A 31 24.67 -43.95 2.52
N VAL A 32 24.12 -45.13 2.20
CA VAL A 32 24.50 -46.39 2.84
C VAL A 32 25.86 -46.83 2.27
N THR A 33 26.92 -46.56 3.01
CA THR A 33 28.27 -47.03 2.72
C THR A 33 28.37 -48.54 2.97
N ARG A 34 28.11 -49.35 1.95
CA ARG A 34 28.47 -50.78 1.95
C ARG A 34 29.97 -50.93 1.79
N LYS A 35 30.61 -51.55 2.78
CA LYS A 35 32.03 -51.91 2.81
C LYS A 35 32.40 -52.72 1.56
N ALA A 36 33.37 -52.21 0.80
CA ALA A 36 33.91 -52.85 -0.39
C ALA A 36 34.66 -54.14 -0.03
N ALA A 37 34.17 -55.28 -0.52
CA ALA A 37 34.93 -56.53 -0.56
C ALA A 37 35.95 -56.47 -1.71
N ARG A 38 37.21 -56.78 -1.40
CA ARG A 38 38.33 -56.83 -2.36
C ARG A 38 38.05 -57.85 -3.48
N PRO A 39 38.21 -57.51 -4.77
CA PRO A 39 38.13 -58.49 -5.83
C PRO A 39 39.43 -59.31 -5.90
N ARG A 40 39.28 -60.63 -5.79
CA ARG A 40 40.28 -61.61 -6.22
C ARG A 40 40.56 -61.36 -7.70
N ARG A 41 41.80 -60.96 -8.05
CA ARG A 41 42.29 -60.88 -9.43
C ARG A 41 42.28 -62.29 -10.01
N SER A 42 41.17 -62.65 -10.64
CA SER A 42 40.99 -63.84 -11.45
C SER A 42 41.38 -63.48 -12.89
N ILE A 43 42.17 -64.37 -13.49
CA ILE A 43 42.68 -64.36 -14.87
C ILE A 43 41.53 -64.18 -15.90
N CYS A 44 40.26 -64.29 -15.47
CA CYS A 44 39.05 -64.05 -16.26
C CYS A 44 38.80 -62.57 -16.65
N ALA A 45 39.38 -61.59 -15.94
CA ALA A 45 39.17 -60.15 -16.25
C ALA A 45 39.87 -59.69 -17.55
N CYS A 46 40.97 -60.36 -17.93
CA CYS A 46 41.67 -60.07 -19.19
C CYS A 46 40.84 -60.56 -20.38
N LEU A 47 40.28 -61.77 -20.28
CA LEU A 47 39.37 -62.33 -21.30
C LEU A 47 38.08 -61.51 -21.43
N ALA A 48 37.52 -61.03 -20.31
CA ALA A 48 36.34 -60.15 -20.35
C ALA A 48 36.61 -58.83 -21.07
N ARG A 49 37.77 -58.20 -20.86
CA ARG A 49 38.15 -56.95 -21.56
C ARG A 49 38.39 -57.16 -23.04
N THR A 50 39.02 -58.27 -23.42
CA THR A 50 39.21 -58.59 -24.84
C THR A 50 37.88 -58.84 -25.54
N VAL A 51 36.95 -59.54 -24.89
CA VAL A 51 35.59 -59.75 -25.44
C VAL A 51 34.85 -58.43 -25.61
N VAL A 52 34.87 -57.53 -24.62
CA VAL A 52 34.21 -56.21 -24.72
C VAL A 52 34.79 -55.37 -25.87
N LEU A 53 36.13 -55.32 -26.00
CA LEU A 53 36.76 -54.58 -27.10
C LEU A 53 36.39 -55.17 -28.47
N LEU A 54 36.40 -56.50 -28.61
CA LEU A 54 36.00 -57.16 -29.85
C LEU A 54 34.52 -56.91 -30.17
N THR A 55 33.63 -56.92 -29.18
CA THR A 55 32.22 -56.56 -29.40
C THR A 55 32.05 -55.10 -29.81
N PHE A 56 32.82 -54.18 -29.24
CA PHE A 56 32.76 -52.77 -29.61
C PHE A 56 33.28 -52.54 -31.03
N ILE A 57 34.38 -53.20 -31.40
CA ILE A 57 34.93 -53.17 -32.77
C ILE A 57 33.91 -53.76 -33.75
N TYR A 58 33.25 -54.86 -33.40
CA TYR A 58 32.19 -55.46 -34.21
C TYR A 58 30.99 -54.51 -34.39
N LEU A 59 30.51 -53.87 -33.33
CA LEU A 59 29.43 -52.88 -33.40
C LEU A 59 29.83 -51.63 -34.21
N ALA A 60 31.05 -51.14 -34.04
CA ALA A 60 31.57 -50.02 -34.81
C ALA A 60 31.73 -50.38 -36.31
N ALA A 61 32.16 -51.60 -36.61
CA ALA A 61 32.22 -52.12 -37.97
C ALA A 61 30.83 -52.28 -38.59
N LEU A 62 29.83 -52.72 -37.82
CA LEU A 62 28.43 -52.76 -38.25
C LEU A 62 27.89 -51.35 -38.52
N LEU A 63 28.14 -50.37 -37.64
CA LEU A 63 27.74 -48.96 -37.85
C LEU A 63 28.43 -48.34 -39.08
N ALA A 64 29.72 -48.63 -39.28
CA ALA A 64 30.44 -48.19 -40.47
C ALA A 64 29.87 -48.86 -41.73
N ALA A 65 29.60 -50.17 -41.70
CA ALA A 65 28.99 -50.89 -42.81
C ALA A 65 27.56 -50.39 -43.13
N GLN A 66 26.80 -49.97 -42.11
CA GLN A 66 25.50 -49.28 -42.28
C GLN A 66 25.66 -47.90 -42.93
N ASN A 67 26.67 -47.11 -42.54
CA ASN A 67 26.96 -45.80 -43.14
C ASN A 67 27.49 -45.89 -44.58
N PHE A 68 28.26 -46.93 -44.91
CA PHE A 68 28.79 -47.16 -46.26
C PHE A 68 27.83 -47.96 -47.15
N SER A 69 26.59 -48.21 -46.70
CA SER A 69 25.56 -48.94 -47.46
C SER A 69 25.97 -50.35 -47.89
N LEU A 70 26.87 -51.00 -47.15
CA LEU A 70 27.33 -52.37 -47.40
C LEU A 70 26.37 -53.43 -46.83
N ILE A 71 25.53 -53.04 -45.87
CA ILE A 71 24.46 -53.85 -45.30
C ILE A 71 23.16 -53.08 -45.53
N PRO A 72 22.20 -53.57 -46.34
CA PRO A 72 20.91 -52.92 -46.48
C PRO A 72 20.20 -52.92 -45.12
N LEU A 73 19.92 -51.73 -44.59
CA LEU A 73 19.06 -51.58 -43.42
C LEU A 73 17.62 -51.86 -43.86
N LEU A 74 16.78 -52.43 -42.98
CA LEU A 74 15.36 -52.72 -43.24
C LEU A 74 14.50 -51.49 -43.65
N THR A 75 15.11 -50.29 -43.69
CA THR A 75 14.51 -49.01 -44.11
C THR A 75 14.98 -48.50 -45.47
N ASP A 76 15.86 -49.22 -46.17
CA ASP A 76 16.32 -48.86 -47.52
C ASP A 76 15.44 -49.36 -48.67
N ASP A 77 14.50 -50.27 -48.39
CA ASP A 77 13.56 -50.79 -49.39
C ASP A 77 12.39 -49.83 -49.72
N ILE A 78 12.32 -48.67 -49.05
CA ILE A 78 11.30 -47.66 -49.33
C ILE A 78 11.74 -46.83 -50.55
N PRO A 79 11.00 -46.88 -51.67
CA PRO A 79 11.31 -46.11 -52.87
C PRO A 79 11.50 -44.62 -52.57
N LEU A 80 12.44 -43.97 -53.26
CA LEU A 80 12.70 -42.53 -53.10
C LEU A 80 11.44 -41.68 -53.30
N GLU A 81 10.52 -42.15 -54.15
CA GLU A 81 9.24 -41.49 -54.41
C GLU A 81 8.33 -41.46 -53.18
N GLU A 82 8.22 -42.56 -52.44
CA GLU A 82 7.45 -42.63 -51.18
C GLU A 82 8.08 -41.75 -50.09
N LYS A 83 9.42 -41.78 -49.95
CA LYS A 83 10.14 -40.86 -49.03
C LYS A 83 9.84 -39.39 -49.35
N ASN A 84 9.78 -39.05 -50.64
CA ASN A 84 9.45 -37.69 -51.08
C ASN A 84 7.96 -37.36 -50.87
N ALA A 85 7.06 -38.32 -51.01
CA ALA A 85 5.64 -38.16 -50.72
C ALA A 85 5.40 -37.85 -49.24
N VAL A 86 5.99 -38.64 -48.33
CA VAL A 86 5.91 -38.41 -46.88
C VAL A 86 6.47 -37.05 -46.48
N ARG A 87 7.61 -36.63 -47.07
CA ARG A 87 8.16 -35.28 -46.82
C ARG A 87 7.25 -34.15 -47.30
N ARG A 88 6.49 -34.36 -48.38
CA ARG A 88 5.50 -33.37 -48.85
C ARG A 88 4.30 -33.30 -47.90
N GLU A 89 3.84 -34.44 -47.40
CA GLU A 89 2.79 -34.49 -46.37
C GLU A 89 3.23 -33.79 -45.09
N TRP A 90 4.40 -34.14 -44.57
CA TRP A 90 4.95 -33.50 -43.37
C TRP A 90 5.09 -31.98 -43.52
N ARG A 91 5.49 -31.50 -44.70
CA ARG A 91 5.55 -30.05 -44.97
C ARG A 91 4.17 -29.40 -44.99
N ARG A 92 3.14 -30.08 -45.53
CA ARG A 92 1.76 -29.57 -45.50
C ARG A 92 1.23 -29.50 -44.07
N GLU A 93 1.50 -30.52 -43.26
CA GLU A 93 1.14 -30.56 -41.85
C GLU A 93 1.85 -29.47 -41.05
N GLN A 94 3.17 -29.28 -41.28
CA GLN A 94 3.92 -28.19 -40.68
C GLN A 94 3.33 -26.83 -41.00
N GLN A 95 3.02 -26.57 -42.27
CA GLN A 95 2.38 -25.31 -42.68
C GLN A 95 1.00 -25.13 -42.06
N ALA A 96 0.17 -26.17 -42.03
CA ALA A 96 -1.14 -26.12 -41.39
C ALA A 96 -1.01 -25.83 -39.89
N HIS A 97 -0.08 -26.49 -39.22
CA HIS A 97 0.21 -26.28 -37.81
C HIS A 97 0.72 -24.85 -37.53
N GLU A 98 1.64 -24.33 -38.35
CA GLU A 98 2.12 -22.96 -38.26
C GLU A 98 0.97 -21.95 -38.39
N HIS A 99 0.04 -22.17 -39.32
CA HIS A 99 -1.15 -21.33 -39.47
C HIS A 99 -2.07 -21.38 -38.25
N GLU A 100 -2.30 -22.56 -37.67
CA GLU A 100 -3.09 -22.72 -36.45
C GLU A 100 -2.44 -22.02 -35.25
N VAL A 101 -1.12 -22.19 -35.08
CA VAL A 101 -0.35 -21.53 -34.02
C VAL A 101 -0.40 -20.01 -34.20
N ALA A 102 -0.28 -19.51 -35.43
CA ALA A 102 -0.38 -18.08 -35.73
C ALA A 102 -1.78 -17.53 -35.37
N LYS A 103 -2.85 -18.27 -35.72
CA LYS A 103 -4.22 -17.91 -35.35
C LYS A 103 -4.39 -17.85 -33.83
N TRP A 104 -3.95 -18.89 -33.12
CA TRP A 104 -4.07 -18.98 -31.67
C TRP A 104 -3.27 -17.88 -30.95
N ASN A 105 -2.07 -17.57 -31.44
CA ASN A 105 -1.27 -16.46 -30.93
C ASN A 105 -1.98 -15.12 -31.14
N GLY A 106 -2.65 -14.93 -32.29
CA GLY A 106 -3.47 -13.75 -32.57
C GLY A 106 -4.64 -13.60 -31.60
N GLU A 107 -5.39 -14.68 -31.37
CA GLU A 107 -6.52 -14.72 -30.43
C GLU A 107 -6.06 -14.44 -29.00
N ARG A 108 -4.98 -15.08 -28.55
CA ARG A 108 -4.41 -14.85 -27.23
C ARG A 108 -3.93 -13.41 -27.05
N ALA A 109 -3.30 -12.83 -28.08
CA ALA A 109 -2.88 -11.44 -28.05
C ALA A 109 -4.07 -10.47 -27.98
N ALA A 110 -5.18 -10.78 -28.66
CA ALA A 110 -6.43 -10.01 -28.55
C ALA A 110 -7.00 -10.10 -27.13
N HIS A 111 -7.11 -11.30 -26.58
CA HIS A 111 -7.61 -11.50 -25.22
C HIS A 111 -6.77 -10.75 -24.18
N LEU A 112 -5.43 -10.75 -24.31
CA LEU A 112 -4.55 -9.99 -23.43
C LEU A 112 -4.68 -8.47 -23.57
N ARG A 113 -5.11 -7.96 -24.73
CA ARG A 113 -5.44 -6.52 -24.88
C ARG A 113 -6.75 -6.21 -24.15
N ASP A 114 -7.77 -7.04 -24.31
CA ASP A 114 -9.07 -6.85 -23.67
C ASP A 114 -8.95 -6.90 -22.14
N MET A 115 -8.18 -7.86 -21.60
CA MET A 115 -7.91 -7.95 -20.16
C MET A 115 -7.21 -6.70 -19.62
N ARG A 116 -6.25 -6.14 -20.37
CA ARG A 116 -5.58 -4.89 -19.97
C ARG A 116 -6.51 -3.70 -20.05
N ALA A 117 -7.35 -3.62 -21.08
CA ALA A 117 -8.36 -2.57 -21.20
C ALA A 117 -9.32 -2.60 -20.00
N TRP A 118 -9.81 -3.78 -19.64
CA TRP A 118 -10.68 -3.97 -18.49
C TRP A 118 -10.01 -3.60 -17.16
N GLN A 119 -8.74 -3.99 -16.95
CA GLN A 119 -7.97 -3.58 -15.77
C GLN A 119 -7.85 -2.05 -15.67
N ASN A 120 -7.52 -1.38 -16.77
CA ASN A 120 -7.39 0.07 -16.81
C ASN A 120 -8.73 0.78 -16.50
N GLU A 121 -9.86 0.25 -17.02
CA GLU A 121 -11.20 0.74 -16.72
C GLU A 121 -11.55 0.57 -15.24
N LEU A 122 -11.27 -0.59 -14.66
CA LEU A 122 -11.52 -0.87 -13.26
C LEU A 122 -10.72 0.08 -12.36
N GLU A 123 -9.44 0.28 -12.65
CA GLU A 123 -8.61 1.25 -11.94
C GLU A 123 -9.12 2.68 -12.10
N ALA A 124 -9.61 3.06 -13.28
CA ALA A 124 -10.20 4.38 -13.49
C ALA A 124 -11.47 4.58 -12.66
N LEU A 125 -12.30 3.55 -12.53
CA LEU A 125 -13.48 3.57 -11.67
C LEU A 125 -13.10 3.67 -10.19
N HIS A 126 -12.09 2.91 -9.75
CA HIS A 126 -11.57 3.02 -8.39
C HIS A 126 -11.05 4.44 -8.09
N ARG A 127 -10.25 5.02 -9.00
CA ARG A 127 -9.78 6.41 -8.84
C ARG A 127 -10.93 7.41 -8.72
N LYS A 128 -11.97 7.28 -9.54
CA LYS A 128 -13.15 8.15 -9.48
C LYS A 128 -13.91 8.00 -8.17
N ARG A 129 -14.11 6.76 -7.70
CA ARG A 129 -14.75 6.49 -6.40
C ARG A 129 -13.94 7.11 -5.27
N ASP A 130 -12.63 6.94 -5.27
CA ASP A 130 -11.77 7.45 -4.20
C ASP A 130 -11.70 8.99 -4.22
N GLN A 131 -11.75 9.62 -5.40
CA GLN A 131 -11.93 11.07 -5.52
C GLN A 131 -13.27 11.52 -4.94
N TRP A 132 -14.36 10.89 -5.36
CA TRP A 132 -15.69 11.19 -4.85
C TRP A 132 -15.78 11.06 -3.32
N MET A 133 -15.19 10.01 -2.74
CA MET A 133 -15.14 9.83 -1.29
C MET A 133 -14.39 10.96 -0.59
N ARG A 134 -13.28 11.45 -1.15
CA ARG A 134 -12.54 12.60 -0.60
C ARG A 134 -13.35 13.89 -0.70
N ASP A 135 -14.02 14.12 -1.82
CA ASP A 135 -14.83 15.31 -2.05
C ASP A 135 -16.02 15.34 -1.09
N VAL A 136 -16.71 14.20 -0.91
CA VAL A 136 -17.82 14.05 0.04
C VAL A 136 -17.37 14.27 1.48
N GLU A 137 -16.22 13.73 1.88
CA GLU A 137 -15.69 13.95 3.22
C GLU A 137 -15.30 15.41 3.43
N ALA A 138 -14.66 16.05 2.44
CA ALA A 138 -14.34 17.46 2.49
C ALA A 138 -15.60 18.33 2.63
N GLU A 139 -16.63 18.08 1.83
CA GLU A 139 -17.92 18.79 1.92
C GLU A 139 -18.59 18.60 3.28
N ARG A 140 -18.59 17.36 3.82
CA ARG A 140 -19.10 17.09 5.17
C ARG A 140 -18.35 17.85 6.25
N THR A 141 -17.02 17.88 6.17
CA THR A 141 -16.21 18.62 7.15
C THR A 141 -16.44 20.13 7.07
N GLN A 142 -16.61 20.68 5.87
CA GLN A 142 -16.93 22.08 5.64
C GLN A 142 -18.31 22.44 6.19
N TRP A 143 -19.36 21.70 5.83
CA TRP A 143 -20.71 21.91 6.37
C TRP A 143 -20.75 21.75 7.89
N ALA A 144 -20.04 20.78 8.45
CA ALA A 144 -19.97 20.62 9.89
C ALA A 144 -19.27 21.82 10.58
N ALA A 145 -18.28 22.44 9.94
CA ALA A 145 -17.63 23.65 10.44
C ALA A 145 -18.54 24.87 10.34
N GLU A 146 -19.16 25.09 9.18
CA GLU A 146 -20.11 26.19 8.94
C GLU A 146 -21.28 26.12 9.92
N HIS A 147 -21.92 24.96 10.07
CA HIS A 147 -22.99 24.79 11.04
C HIS A 147 -22.54 25.07 12.47
N ARG A 148 -21.34 24.65 12.89
CA ARG A 148 -20.81 24.99 14.21
C ARG A 148 -20.66 26.51 14.38
N GLU A 149 -20.15 27.22 13.38
CA GLU A 149 -20.02 28.67 13.41
C GLU A 149 -21.39 29.37 13.48
N GLU A 150 -22.36 28.91 12.68
CA GLU A 150 -23.74 29.42 12.71
C GLU A 150 -24.41 29.21 14.07
N GLU A 151 -24.23 28.02 14.69
CA GLU A 151 -24.77 27.73 16.02
C GLU A 151 -24.16 28.62 17.09
N LEU A 152 -22.83 28.82 17.05
CA LEU A 152 -22.13 29.73 17.96
C LEU A 152 -22.63 31.16 17.78
N HIS A 153 -22.79 31.62 16.54
CA HIS A 153 -23.31 32.95 16.24
C HIS A 153 -24.74 33.14 16.74
N ARG A 154 -25.62 32.14 16.56
CA ARG A 154 -26.99 32.16 17.07
C ARG A 154 -27.01 32.28 18.60
N LYS A 155 -26.21 31.46 19.30
CA LYS A 155 -26.07 31.53 20.76
C LYS A 155 -25.55 32.89 21.23
N GLU A 156 -24.59 33.47 20.50
CA GLU A 156 -24.07 34.81 20.79
C GLU A 156 -25.16 35.89 20.70
N ILE A 157 -25.97 35.86 19.63
CA ILE A 157 -27.08 36.81 19.45
C ILE A 157 -28.12 36.66 20.57
N GLU A 158 -28.54 35.44 20.89
CA GLU A 158 -29.51 35.19 21.96
C GLU A 158 -29.01 35.70 23.32
N ARG A 159 -27.73 35.53 23.61
CA ARG A 159 -27.12 36.01 24.87
C ARG A 159 -26.93 37.52 24.89
N LYS A 160 -26.52 38.13 23.79
CA LYS A 160 -26.51 39.61 23.64
C LYS A 160 -27.90 40.20 23.88
N ARG A 161 -28.97 39.52 23.46
CA ARG A 161 -30.35 39.92 23.75
C ARG A 161 -30.72 39.79 25.23
N GLN A 162 -30.06 38.90 25.98
CA GLN A 162 -30.21 38.74 27.43
C GLN A 162 -29.32 39.70 28.25
N GLY A 163 -28.49 40.54 27.61
CA GLY A 163 -27.62 41.52 28.26
C GLY A 163 -26.31 40.96 28.84
N VAL A 164 -26.21 39.63 28.96
CA VAL A 164 -25.02 38.96 29.50
C VAL A 164 -23.86 39.03 28.53
N HIS A 165 -22.72 39.53 28.98
CA HIS A 165 -21.50 39.61 28.18
C HIS A 165 -20.24 39.44 29.04
N TRP A 166 -19.14 39.04 28.39
CA TRP A 166 -17.82 39.03 29.02
C TRP A 166 -17.26 40.45 29.07
N SER A 167 -16.57 40.80 30.16
CA SER A 167 -15.67 41.94 30.18
C SER A 167 -14.50 41.72 29.21
N ALA A 168 -13.69 42.77 28.98
CA ALA A 168 -12.40 42.60 28.32
C ALA A 168 -11.59 41.51 29.05
N ALA A 169 -11.07 40.54 28.30
CA ALA A 169 -10.28 39.47 28.87
C ALA A 169 -8.87 39.96 29.23
N TRP A 170 -8.34 39.51 30.36
CA TRP A 170 -6.97 39.79 30.79
C TRP A 170 -6.16 38.49 30.94
N GLY A 171 -5.00 38.47 30.29
CA GLY A 171 -4.05 37.37 30.41
C GLY A 171 -3.26 37.47 31.71
N SER A 172 -2.94 36.33 32.34
CA SER A 172 -1.98 36.29 33.44
C SER A 172 -0.58 36.67 32.96
N ASN A 173 0.28 37.18 33.83
CA ASN A 173 1.66 37.52 33.46
C ASN A 173 2.58 36.29 33.37
N SER A 174 2.09 35.12 33.75
CA SER A 174 2.84 33.87 33.78
C SER A 174 2.27 32.89 32.77
N CYS A 175 3.15 32.14 32.11
CA CYS A 175 2.75 31.05 31.25
C CYS A 175 2.39 29.83 32.08
N VAL A 176 1.31 29.15 31.70
CA VAL A 176 0.87 27.91 32.36
C VAL A 176 1.64 26.72 31.82
N ALA A 177 1.88 26.72 30.51
CA ALA A 177 2.70 25.73 29.81
C ALA A 177 3.36 26.37 28.57
N TYR A 178 4.21 25.60 27.88
CA TYR A 178 4.80 26.04 26.62
C TYR A 178 3.70 26.36 25.60
N GLY A 179 3.72 27.58 25.06
CA GLY A 179 2.70 28.07 24.15
C GLY A 179 1.32 28.29 24.78
N THR A 180 1.17 28.16 26.10
CA THR A 180 -0.14 28.25 26.77
C THR A 180 -0.18 29.33 27.84
N ARG A 181 -1.15 30.24 27.72
CA ARG A 181 -1.40 31.33 28.67
C ARG A 181 -2.81 31.22 29.25
N SER A 182 -2.96 31.59 30.53
CA SER A 182 -4.28 31.70 31.14
C SER A 182 -4.89 33.08 30.93
N TYR A 183 -6.13 33.11 30.48
CA TYR A 183 -6.93 34.31 30.34
C TYR A 183 -8.11 34.27 31.30
N ASN A 184 -8.49 35.41 31.84
CA ASN A 184 -9.65 35.55 32.69
C ASN A 184 -10.57 36.65 32.17
N ALA A 185 -11.87 36.51 32.39
CA ALA A 185 -12.86 37.54 32.06
C ALA A 185 -14.01 37.49 33.08
N TYR A 186 -14.53 38.66 33.48
CA TYR A 186 -15.71 38.76 34.32
C TYR A 186 -16.96 38.61 33.48
N LEU A 187 -17.94 37.89 34.01
CA LEU A 187 -19.27 37.78 33.45
C LEU A 187 -20.15 38.90 34.02
N LEU A 188 -20.63 39.77 33.15
CA LEU A 188 -21.40 40.97 33.52
C LEU A 188 -22.89 40.80 33.20
N ASP A 189 -23.72 41.58 33.89
CA ASP A 189 -25.16 41.73 33.64
C ASP A 189 -25.97 40.41 33.62
N ILE A 190 -25.66 39.50 34.55
CA ILE A 190 -26.35 38.22 34.71
C ILE A 190 -27.77 38.46 35.29
N PRO A 191 -28.86 38.09 34.57
CA PRO A 191 -30.21 38.16 35.10
C PRO A 191 -30.36 37.33 36.37
N ALA A 192 -31.14 37.81 37.34
CA ALA A 192 -31.32 37.15 38.64
C ALA A 192 -32.00 35.76 38.51
N GLU A 193 -32.72 35.53 37.42
CA GLU A 193 -33.45 34.32 37.12
C GLU A 193 -32.57 33.21 36.52
N LEU A 194 -31.37 33.53 36.02
CA LEU A 194 -30.46 32.56 35.38
C LEU A 194 -29.43 32.01 36.38
N ASN A 195 -29.12 30.72 36.25
CA ASN A 195 -28.03 30.10 37.00
C ASN A 195 -26.68 30.59 36.46
N TRP A 196 -25.98 31.41 37.24
CA TRP A 196 -24.68 31.98 36.87
C TRP A 196 -23.65 30.94 36.42
N TYR A 197 -23.68 29.74 36.98
CA TYR A 197 -22.73 28.68 36.65
C TYR A 197 -23.00 28.11 35.25
N GLU A 198 -24.26 27.86 34.92
CA GLU A 198 -24.66 27.38 33.60
C GLU A 198 -24.33 28.40 32.52
N VAL A 199 -24.58 29.68 32.82
CA VAL A 199 -24.22 30.78 31.93
C VAL A 199 -22.72 30.84 31.73
N CYS A 200 -21.94 30.83 32.81
CA CYS A 200 -20.47 30.87 32.71
C CYS A 200 -19.90 29.67 31.94
N ALA A 201 -20.34 28.45 32.25
CA ALA A 201 -19.77 27.22 31.71
C ALA A 201 -20.08 26.98 30.23
N ASP A 202 -21.18 27.53 29.71
CA ASP A 202 -21.58 27.38 28.31
C ASP A 202 -21.32 28.63 27.46
N MET A 203 -20.70 29.68 28.02
CA MET A 203 -20.49 30.95 27.33
C MET A 203 -19.11 31.02 26.65
N PRO A 204 -19.07 31.01 25.30
CA PRO A 204 -17.82 31.08 24.57
C PRO A 204 -17.21 32.48 24.68
N ASN A 205 -15.91 32.56 24.46
CA ASN A 205 -15.20 33.83 24.38
C ASN A 205 -14.24 33.82 23.19
N LYS A 206 -13.88 35.00 22.69
CA LYS A 206 -13.04 35.17 21.52
C LYS A 206 -11.65 35.63 21.93
N PHE A 207 -10.65 34.79 21.67
CA PHE A 207 -9.23 35.08 21.91
C PHE A 207 -8.50 35.11 20.58
N HIS A 208 -7.72 36.16 20.31
CA HIS A 208 -6.92 36.28 19.08
C HIS A 208 -7.68 36.05 17.76
N GLY A 209 -8.98 36.32 17.73
CA GLY A 209 -9.79 36.07 16.53
C GLY A 209 -10.48 34.69 16.48
N LEU A 210 -10.10 33.77 17.36
CA LEU A 210 -10.64 32.41 17.46
C LEU A 210 -11.64 32.27 18.60
N TRP A 211 -12.73 31.55 18.36
CA TRP A 211 -13.74 31.25 19.37
C TRP A 211 -13.31 30.05 20.21
N VAL A 212 -13.40 30.18 21.53
CA VAL A 212 -13.19 29.10 22.49
C VAL A 212 -14.51 28.81 23.17
N ASP A 213 -15.05 27.61 22.96
CA ASP A 213 -16.42 27.25 23.31
C ASP A 213 -16.73 27.36 24.80
N LYS A 214 -15.83 26.85 25.65
CA LYS A 214 -16.07 26.74 27.10
C LYS A 214 -14.86 27.17 27.91
N PRO A 215 -15.06 27.85 29.04
CA PRO A 215 -13.98 28.09 29.98
C PRO A 215 -13.52 26.80 30.64
N ALA A 216 -12.26 26.77 31.04
CA ALA A 216 -11.69 25.67 31.81
C ALA A 216 -12.25 25.65 33.23
N THR A 217 -12.46 26.83 33.84
CA THR A 217 -13.05 26.96 35.17
C THR A 217 -13.95 28.17 35.27
N CYS A 218 -15.02 28.05 36.06
CA CYS A 218 -15.93 29.13 36.44
C CYS A 218 -15.90 29.32 37.97
N GLN A 219 -15.70 30.55 38.42
CA GLN A 219 -15.64 30.87 39.85
C GLN A 219 -16.50 32.10 40.17
N ARG A 220 -16.94 32.21 41.42
CA ARG A 220 -17.73 33.33 41.92
C ARG A 220 -17.16 33.82 43.24
N ASP A 221 -16.97 35.13 43.35
CA ASP A 221 -16.56 35.80 44.57
C ASP A 221 -17.52 36.97 44.92
N ARG A 222 -17.06 37.91 45.75
CA ARG A 222 -17.83 39.12 46.10
C ARG A 222 -17.89 40.15 44.97
N ASN A 223 -16.95 40.11 44.03
CA ASN A 223 -16.80 41.07 42.94
C ASN A 223 -17.52 40.63 41.66
N GLY A 224 -17.87 39.35 41.55
CA GLY A 224 -18.70 38.84 40.47
C GLY A 224 -18.44 37.38 40.16
N VAL A 225 -18.78 37.01 38.94
CA VAL A 225 -18.47 35.69 38.37
C VAL A 225 -17.37 35.90 37.33
N TRP A 226 -16.36 35.05 37.31
CA TRP A 226 -15.37 35.04 36.25
C TRP A 226 -15.10 33.62 35.76
N ALA A 227 -14.57 33.56 34.55
CA ALA A 227 -14.09 32.35 33.94
C ALA A 227 -12.59 32.44 33.65
N THR A 228 -11.95 31.28 33.59
CA THR A 228 -10.56 31.12 33.17
C THR A 228 -10.49 30.21 31.96
N TRP A 229 -9.73 30.62 30.95
CA TRP A 229 -9.40 29.82 29.75
C TRP A 229 -7.91 29.58 29.69
N PHE A 230 -7.51 28.41 29.19
CA PHE A 230 -6.12 28.11 28.86
C PHE A 230 -6.01 28.16 27.33
N VAL A 231 -5.42 29.23 26.81
CA VAL A 231 -5.27 29.47 25.37
C VAL A 231 -3.89 28.97 24.97
N ASP A 232 -3.86 28.03 24.03
CA ASP A 232 -2.65 27.34 23.54
C ASP A 232 -2.25 27.74 22.11
N PHE A 233 -2.92 28.75 21.54
CA PHE A 233 -2.69 29.29 20.21
C PHE A 233 -2.31 30.77 20.25
N ASP A 234 -1.43 31.19 19.35
CA ASP A 234 -0.98 32.59 19.19
C ASP A 234 -0.47 33.27 20.47
N GLU A 235 0.26 32.51 21.32
CA GLU A 235 0.89 32.99 22.56
C GLU A 235 2.43 33.10 22.44
N PRO A 236 2.99 34.04 21.67
CA PRO A 236 4.44 34.15 21.46
C PRO A 236 5.19 34.46 22.76
N GLN A 237 4.52 35.08 23.74
CA GLN A 237 5.08 35.38 25.07
C GLN A 237 5.34 34.11 25.90
N CYS A 238 4.68 33.00 25.55
CA CYS A 238 4.81 31.72 26.25
C CYS A 238 5.62 30.68 25.48
N VAL A 239 6.34 31.12 24.46
CA VAL A 239 7.26 30.27 23.68
C VAL A 239 8.69 30.63 24.07
N THR A 240 9.53 29.62 24.26
CA THR A 240 10.97 29.84 24.45
C THR A 240 11.60 30.19 23.10
N TYR A 241 12.29 31.33 23.02
CA TYR A 241 13.13 31.67 21.87
C TYR A 241 14.59 31.37 22.20
N TRP A 242 15.34 30.95 21.18
CA TRP A 242 16.79 30.90 21.25
C TRP A 242 17.31 32.30 20.97
N ASP A 243 18.00 32.92 21.93
CA ASP A 243 18.76 34.13 21.67
C ASP A 243 20.09 33.78 20.98
N THR A 244 20.72 34.79 20.39
CA THR A 244 22.01 34.67 19.72
C THR A 244 23.05 34.15 20.70
N LEU A 245 23.59 32.97 20.42
CA LEU A 245 24.69 32.39 21.19
C LEU A 245 25.94 33.25 20.95
N HIS A 246 26.38 33.98 21.98
CA HIS A 246 27.65 34.69 21.97
C HIS A 246 28.76 33.77 22.44
N ASP A 247 29.56 33.24 21.51
CA ASP A 247 30.80 32.56 21.84
C ASP A 247 31.81 33.56 22.44
N LEU A 248 32.22 33.31 23.69
CA LEU A 248 33.20 34.13 24.41
C LEU A 248 34.63 34.07 23.83
N VAL A 249 34.85 33.25 22.79
CA VAL A 249 36.17 33.00 22.19
C VAL A 249 36.72 34.21 21.42
N TYR A 250 35.86 35.12 20.94
CA TYR A 250 36.32 36.31 20.19
C TYR A 250 36.78 37.49 21.06
N SER A 251 36.61 37.44 22.40
CA SER A 251 37.06 38.54 23.27
C SER A 251 38.57 38.52 23.56
N LEU A 252 39.28 37.42 23.21
CA LEU A 252 40.72 37.28 23.42
C LEU A 252 41.56 37.56 22.17
N ILE A 253 40.96 37.73 20.98
CA ILE A 253 41.71 37.96 19.73
C ILE A 253 41.84 39.47 19.41
N VAL A 254 41.00 40.34 19.98
CA VAL A 254 41.09 41.80 19.70
C VAL A 254 42.02 42.56 20.67
N LYS A 255 42.60 41.88 21.68
CA LYS A 255 43.53 42.50 22.63
C LYS A 255 45.02 42.27 22.34
N SER A 256 45.40 41.64 21.23
CA SER A 256 46.81 41.44 20.85
C SER A 256 47.36 42.45 19.84
N ASP A 257 46.52 43.29 19.23
CA ASP A 257 46.93 44.20 18.14
C ASP A 257 46.91 45.67 18.58
N ALA A 258 47.44 45.95 19.76
CA ALA A 258 47.80 47.29 20.21
C ALA A 258 49.23 47.27 20.77
N CYS A 259 50.20 47.26 19.86
CA CYS A 259 51.49 47.92 20.08
C CYS A 259 51.31 49.43 19.94
#